data_AF-A0A0F9K986-F1
#
_entry.id   AF-A0A0F9K986-F1
#
_cell.length_a   1.000
_cell.length_b   1.000
_cell.length_c   1.000
_cell.angle_alpha   90.00
_cell.angle_beta   90.00
_cell.angle_gamma   90.00
#
_symmetry.space_group_name_H-M   'P 1'
#
loop_
_entity.id
_entity.type
_entity.pdbx_description
1 polymer ?
#
loop_
_entity_poly.entity_id
_entity_poly.type
_entity_poly.pdbx_seq_one_letter_code
_entity_poly.pdbx_strand_id
1 'polypeptide(L)'
;MNKESWQAGEQAWFEYHCFESEYSRDAKLWYHSHQRVVVVREEPSDAWPGSTFAERGEEGQPKCYRILFTDGFQYSAFEDELITTKADFYCDDPPTDGLGVPL
;
A
#
# COMPACT_ATOMS: atom_id res chain seq x y z
N MET A 1 7.89 8.42 -3.45
CA MET A 1 7.50 8.74 -4.81
C MET A 1 6.63 7.60 -5.30
N ASN A 2 5.35 7.87 -5.41
CA ASN A 2 4.39 7.01 -6.09
C ASN A 2 4.64 7.08 -7.60
N LYS A 3 4.02 6.16 -8.35
CA LYS A 3 4.15 6.06 -9.81
C LYS A 3 2.77 5.92 -10.44
N GLU A 4 2.64 6.30 -11.71
CA GLU A 4 1.36 6.40 -12.43
C GLU A 4 0.55 5.10 -12.54
N SER A 5 1.21 3.95 -12.54
CA SER A 5 0.54 2.64 -12.56
C SER A 5 1.51 1.51 -12.25
N TRP A 6 1.03 0.49 -11.53
CA TRP A 6 1.78 -0.71 -11.22
C TRP A 6 1.41 -1.88 -12.15
N GLN A 7 2.35 -2.78 -12.38
CA GLN A 7 2.18 -3.97 -13.22
C GLN A 7 2.35 -5.24 -12.40
N ALA A 8 1.69 -6.32 -12.81
CA ALA A 8 1.83 -7.62 -12.18
C ALA A 8 3.30 -8.09 -12.18
N GLY A 9 3.76 -8.57 -11.02
CA GLY A 9 5.15 -9.01 -10.78
C GLY A 9 6.09 -7.90 -10.32
N GLU A 10 5.69 -6.62 -10.36
CA GLU A 10 6.52 -5.54 -9.83
C GLU A 10 6.58 -5.57 -8.30
N GLN A 11 7.70 -5.08 -7.75
CA GLN A 11 7.88 -4.94 -6.31
C GLN A 11 7.61 -3.50 -5.87
N ALA A 12 6.87 -3.35 -4.78
CA ALA A 12 6.62 -2.08 -4.11
C ALA A 12 7.03 -2.16 -2.64
N TRP A 13 7.16 -1.01 -1.99
CA TRP A 13 6.97 -0.90 -0.56
C TRP A 13 5.50 -0.59 -0.29
N PHE A 14 4.94 -1.17 0.75
CA PHE A 14 3.58 -0.87 1.19
C PHE A 14 3.62 0.08 2.38
N GLU A 15 2.76 1.09 2.41
CA GLU A 15 2.53 1.94 3.57
C GLU A 15 1.02 2.03 3.84
N TYR A 16 0.61 1.68 5.06
CA TYR A 16 -0.74 1.92 5.53
C TYR A 16 -0.79 3.27 6.26
N HIS A 17 -1.57 4.21 5.75
CA HIS A 17 -1.68 5.57 6.28
C HIS A 17 -3.15 5.98 6.56
N CYS A 18 -4.01 4.98 6.82
CA CYS A 18 -5.38 5.20 7.27
C CYS A 18 -5.42 5.35 8.81
N PHE A 19 -6.25 4.59 9.53
CA PHE A 19 -6.33 4.69 11.00
C PHE A 19 -5.33 3.75 11.67
N GLU A 20 -4.14 4.29 11.98
CA GLU A 20 -3.01 3.58 12.59
C GLU A 20 -3.24 3.28 14.08
N SER A 21 -4.00 2.23 14.33
CA SER A 21 -4.32 1.81 15.70
C SER A 21 -4.61 0.32 15.77
N GLU A 22 -4.25 -0.32 16.89
CA GLU A 22 -4.64 -1.69 17.23
C GLU A 22 -6.17 -1.88 17.27
N TYR A 23 -6.92 -0.79 17.46
CA TYR A 23 -8.38 -0.80 17.44
C TYR A 23 -8.97 -0.67 16.04
N SER A 24 -8.14 -0.45 15.01
CA SER A 24 -8.55 -0.44 13.61
C SER A 24 -8.97 -1.84 13.18
N ARG A 25 -9.99 -1.93 12.33
CA ARG A 25 -10.35 -3.20 11.68
C ARG A 25 -9.24 -3.70 10.76
N ASP A 26 -8.39 -2.79 10.31
CA ASP A 26 -7.23 -3.07 9.47
C ASP A 26 -5.92 -3.04 10.26
N ALA A 27 -5.97 -3.21 11.59
CA ALA A 27 -4.76 -3.25 12.44
C ALA A 27 -3.71 -4.24 11.92
N LYS A 28 -4.15 -5.41 11.43
CA LYS A 28 -3.25 -6.37 10.78
C LYS A 28 -2.50 -5.75 9.60
N LEU A 29 -3.19 -4.98 8.76
CA LEU A 29 -2.59 -4.33 7.60
C LEU A 29 -1.63 -3.21 8.02
N TRP A 30 -1.98 -2.46 9.06
CA TRP A 30 -1.08 -1.47 9.66
C TRP A 30 0.25 -2.11 10.12
N TYR A 31 0.21 -3.27 10.77
CA TYR A 31 1.44 -4.00 11.14
C TYR A 31 2.23 -4.55 9.94
N HIS A 32 1.63 -4.57 8.75
CA HIS A 32 2.33 -4.88 7.51
C HIS A 32 2.89 -3.64 6.79
N SER A 33 2.69 -2.44 7.34
CA SER A 33 3.27 -1.20 6.80
C SER A 33 4.82 -1.28 6.75
N HIS A 34 5.38 -0.60 5.77
CA HIS A 34 6.81 -0.48 5.46
C HIS A 34 7.51 -1.80 5.07
N GLN A 35 6.73 -2.78 4.62
CA GLN A 35 7.23 -4.06 4.10
C GLN A 35 7.26 -4.10 2.56
N ARG A 36 8.07 -5.00 2.01
CA ARG A 36 8.09 -5.26 0.57
C ARG A 36 6.90 -6.13 0.17
N VAL A 37 6.30 -5.79 -0.96
CA VAL A 37 5.19 -6.52 -1.55
C VAL A 37 5.42 -6.75 -3.04
N VAL A 38 4.75 -7.77 -3.58
CA VAL A 38 4.65 -8.00 -5.03
C VAL A 38 3.24 -7.64 -5.48
N VAL A 39 3.14 -6.85 -6.54
CA VAL A 39 1.86 -6.53 -7.19
C VAL A 39 1.41 -7.77 -7.96
N VAL A 40 0.24 -8.30 -7.62
CA VAL A 40 -0.33 -9.50 -8.25
C VAL A 40 -1.12 -9.14 -9.49
N ARG A 41 -1.97 -8.11 -9.38
CA ARG A 41 -2.81 -7.57 -10.47
C ARG A 41 -3.41 -6.22 -10.07
N GLU A 42 -3.79 -5.43 -11.05
CA GLU A 42 -4.74 -4.33 -10.85
C GLU A 42 -6.14 -4.92 -10.57
N GLU A 43 -6.86 -4.33 -9.63
CA GLU A 43 -8.25 -4.66 -9.32
C GLU A 43 -9.20 -3.66 -9.97
N PRO A 44 -10.48 -4.04 -10.20
CA PRO A 44 -11.48 -3.10 -10.69
C PRO A 44 -11.55 -1.85 -9.79
N SER A 45 -11.52 -0.68 -10.40
CA SER A 45 -11.63 0.62 -9.76
C SER A 45 -12.38 1.58 -10.67
N ASP A 46 -12.74 2.75 -10.15
CA ASP A 46 -13.41 3.82 -10.91
C ASP A 46 -12.43 4.70 -11.71
N ALA A 47 -11.14 4.37 -11.70
CA ALA A 47 -10.11 5.04 -12.50
C ALA A 47 -10.46 5.04 -14.00
N TRP A 48 -10.38 6.21 -14.65
CA TRP A 48 -10.73 6.34 -16.07
C TRP A 48 -9.50 6.37 -17.00
N PRO A 49 -9.65 5.97 -18.28
CA PRO A 49 -8.56 6.02 -19.25
C PRO A 49 -7.97 7.41 -19.42
N GLY A 50 -6.63 7.51 -19.36
CA GLY A 50 -5.90 8.76 -19.51
C GLY A 50 -5.76 9.59 -18.23
N SER A 51 -6.40 9.19 -17.13
CA SER A 51 -6.19 9.83 -15.83
C SER A 51 -4.75 9.69 -15.34
N THR A 52 -4.26 10.73 -14.68
CA THR A 52 -3.01 10.72 -13.92
C THR A 52 -3.27 10.33 -12.47
N PHE A 53 -2.21 9.92 -11.76
CA PHE A 53 -2.26 9.65 -10.31
C PHE A 53 -2.86 10.84 -9.54
N ALA A 54 -2.45 12.06 -9.87
CA ALA A 54 -2.91 13.26 -9.20
C ALA A 54 -4.43 13.50 -9.39
N GLU A 55 -4.92 13.42 -10.63
CA GLU A 55 -6.36 13.60 -10.92
C GLU A 55 -7.22 12.55 -10.20
N ARG A 56 -6.75 11.29 -10.14
CA ARG A 56 -7.46 10.23 -9.41
C ARG A 56 -7.50 10.48 -7.91
N GLY A 57 -6.41 11.00 -7.34
CA GLY A 57 -6.37 11.42 -5.94
C GLY A 57 -7.34 12.56 -5.64
N GLU A 58 -7.40 13.57 -6.51
CA GLU A 58 -8.31 14.72 -6.37
C GLU A 58 -9.79 14.32 -6.46
N GLU A 59 -10.13 13.40 -7.35
CA GLU A 59 -11.50 12.90 -7.56
C GLU A 59 -11.88 11.75 -6.60
N GLY A 60 -10.95 11.27 -5.76
CA GLY A 60 -11.19 10.15 -4.85
C GLY A 60 -11.45 8.82 -5.57
N GLN A 61 -10.82 8.63 -6.73
CA GLN A 61 -10.94 7.42 -7.56
C GLN A 61 -9.56 6.77 -7.80
N PRO A 62 -8.80 6.44 -6.74
CA PRO A 62 -7.52 5.79 -6.88
C PRO A 62 -7.66 4.42 -7.54
N LYS A 63 -6.61 3.99 -8.25
CA LYS A 63 -6.47 2.59 -8.64
C LYS A 63 -6.27 1.71 -7.42
N CYS A 64 -6.76 0.48 -7.52
CA CYS A 64 -6.56 -0.57 -6.52
C CYS A 64 -5.70 -1.69 -7.09
N TYR A 65 -4.83 -2.26 -6.27
CA TYR A 65 -3.94 -3.34 -6.64
C TYR A 65 -4.02 -4.47 -5.61
N ARG A 66 -4.15 -5.71 -6.09
CA ARG A 66 -3.95 -6.88 -5.24
C ARG A 66 -2.46 -7.04 -5.01
N ILE A 67 -2.04 -7.05 -3.76
CA ILE A 67 -0.64 -7.22 -3.35
C ILE A 67 -0.42 -8.50 -2.54
N LEU A 68 0.81 -9.00 -2.56
CA LEU A 68 1.27 -10.17 -1.83
C LEU A 68 2.50 -9.81 -0.98
N PHE A 69 2.39 -10.02 0.32
CA PHE A 69 3.48 -9.91 1.29
C PHE A 69 4.34 -11.18 1.30
N THR A 70 5.56 -11.08 1.83
CA THR A 70 6.52 -12.21 1.85
C THR A 70 6.08 -13.37 2.74
N ASP A 71 5.21 -13.12 3.71
CA ASP A 71 4.61 -14.14 4.59
C ASP A 71 3.40 -14.85 3.96
N GLY A 72 3.01 -14.46 2.75
CA GLY A 72 1.85 -14.99 2.04
C GLY A 72 0.55 -14.22 2.27
N PHE A 73 0.55 -13.17 3.10
CA PHE A 73 -0.62 -12.31 3.29
C PHE A 73 -0.95 -11.55 2.00
N GLN A 74 -2.23 -11.38 1.70
CA GLN A 74 -2.70 -10.65 0.53
C GLN A 74 -3.74 -9.61 0.91
N TYR A 75 -3.67 -8.46 0.27
CA TYR A 75 -4.60 -7.36 0.49
C TYR A 75 -4.80 -6.53 -0.78
N SER A 76 -5.86 -5.71 -0.79
CA SER A 76 -6.11 -4.73 -1.85
C SER A 76 -5.60 -3.38 -1.39
N ALA A 77 -4.51 -2.90 -1.97
CA ALA A 77 -3.93 -1.61 -1.64
C ALA A 77 -4.36 -0.55 -2.64
N PHE A 78 -4.58 0.67 -2.17
CA PHE A 78 -4.70 1.82 -3.06
C PHE A 78 -3.33 2.18 -3.65
N GLU A 79 -3.34 2.88 -4.78
CA GLU A 79 -2.10 3.23 -5.49
C GLU A 79 -1.18 4.20 -4.74
N ASP A 80 -1.73 4.99 -3.81
CA ASP A 80 -0.99 5.89 -2.91
C ASP A 80 -0.31 5.14 -1.76
N GLU A 81 -0.84 3.98 -1.37
CA GLU A 81 -0.24 3.06 -0.38
C GLU A 81 0.96 2.26 -0.94
N LEU A 82 1.25 2.37 -2.25
CA LEU A 82 2.36 1.70 -2.91
C LEU A 82 3.48 2.66 -3.28
N ILE A 83 4.66 2.42 -2.69
CA ILE A 83 5.80 3.35 -2.75
C ILE A 83 7.01 2.69 -3.43
N THR A 84 7.74 3.47 -4.22
CA THR A 84 8.94 2.99 -4.91
C THR A 84 10.16 2.88 -3.99
N THR A 85 10.32 3.80 -3.04
CA THR A 85 11.46 3.83 -2.10
C THR A 85 11.02 4.11 -0.66
N LYS A 86 11.74 3.54 0.32
CA LYS A 86 11.49 3.78 1.74
C LYS A 86 11.63 5.24 2.17
N ALA A 87 12.42 6.03 1.45
CA ALA A 87 12.68 7.43 1.79
C ALA A 87 11.43 8.31 1.64
N ASP A 88 10.36 7.75 1.09
CA ASP A 88 9.13 8.46 0.77
C ASP A 88 7.94 8.00 1.61
N PHE A 89 8.17 7.23 2.67
CA PHE A 89 7.13 6.95 3.67
C PHE A 89 6.64 8.26 4.30
N TYR A 90 5.33 8.39 4.42
CA TYR A 90 4.67 9.50 5.08
C TYR A 90 4.59 9.30 6.60
N CYS A 91 4.53 8.05 7.06
CA CYS A 91 4.31 7.68 8.45
C CYS A 91 5.53 7.04 9.11
N ASP A 92 5.48 6.93 10.44
CA ASP A 92 6.49 6.22 11.23
C ASP A 92 6.29 4.69 11.10
N ASP A 93 7.36 3.92 11.35
CA ASP A 93 7.27 2.45 11.38
C ASP A 93 6.22 1.97 12.42
N PRO A 94 5.43 0.93 12.11
CA PRO A 94 4.51 0.35 13.08
C PRO A 94 5.28 -0.21 14.30
N PRO A 95 4.66 -0.25 15.49
CA PRO A 95 5.34 -0.69 16.70
C PRO A 95 5.73 -2.17 16.62
N THR A 96 6.86 -2.50 17.24
CA THR A 96 7.44 -3.86 17.24
C THR A 96 7.51 -4.45 18.64
N ASP A 97 7.64 -5.78 18.73
CA ASP A 97 7.77 -6.55 19.98
C ASP A 97 9.12 -6.38 20.72
N GLY A 98 9.93 -5.40 20.33
CA GLY A 98 11.29 -5.18 20.84
C GLY A 98 12.35 -6.10 20.22
N LEU A 99 11.96 -7.06 19.37
CA LEU A 99 12.85 -7.87 18.54
C LEU A 99 12.81 -7.44 17.06
N GLY A 100 12.08 -6.37 16.75
CA GLY A 100 11.88 -5.87 15.39
C GLY A 100 10.81 -6.62 14.62
N VAL A 101 9.99 -7.45 15.28
CA VAL A 101 8.81 -8.08 14.67
C VAL A 101 7.61 -7.17 14.90
N PRO A 102 6.83 -6.83 13.86
CA PRO A 102 5.58 -6.08 14.04
C PRO A 102 4.63 -6.79 15.02
N LEU A 103 3.99 -6.00 15.89
CA LEU A 103 3.07 -6.50 16.93
C LEU A 103 1.79 -7.16 16.40
#